data_AF-A0A1C6CG87-F1
#
_entry.id   AF-A0A1C6CG87-F1
#
_cell.length_a   1.000
_cell.length_b   1.000
_cell.length_c   1.000
_cell.angle_alpha   90.00
_cell.angle_beta   90.00
_cell.angle_gamma   90.00
#
_symmetry.space_group_name_H-M   'P 1'
#
loop_
_entity.id
_entity.type
_entity.pdbx_description
1 polymer ?
#
loop_
_entity_poly.entity_id
_entity_poly.type
_entity_poly.pdbx_seq_one_letter_code
_entity_poly.pdbx_strand_id
1 'polypeptide(L)' 'MKDKLLKLHDYLLSNGYIKDADRIYSILEEYENENKLSDLSAQKLIVMCNPKYLGNYYIREFDDLYKWWNFLAEIVSGIR' A
#
# COMPACT_ATOMS: atom_id res chain seq x y z
N MET A 1 -8.84 -2.20 6.76
CA MET A 1 -8.23 -1.98 5.43
C MET A 1 -7.94 -0.50 5.21
N LYS A 2 -8.96 0.36 5.21
CA LYS A 2 -8.86 1.83 5.05
C LYS A 2 -7.64 2.46 5.74
N ASP A 3 -7.51 2.33 7.07
CA ASP A 3 -6.42 2.98 7.81
C ASP A 3 -5.02 2.53 7.37
N LYS A 4 -4.89 1.27 6.91
CA LYS A 4 -3.62 0.75 6.41
C LYS A 4 -3.29 1.29 5.02
N LEU A 5 -4.30 1.45 4.15
CA LEU A 5 -4.14 2.09 2.83
C LEU A 5 -3.77 3.56 2.96
N LEU A 6 -4.43 4.29 3.89
CA LEU A 6 -4.09 5.68 4.18
C LEU A 6 -2.65 5.81 4.69
N LYS A 7 -2.23 4.97 5.65
CA LYS A 7 -0.83 4.94 6.11
C LYS A 7 0.16 4.61 4.99
N LEU A 8 -0.17 3.65 4.13
CA LEU A 8 0.67 3.30 2.98
C LEU A 8 0.83 4.50 2.04
N HIS A 9 -0.27 5.17 1.70
CA HIS A 9 -0.25 6.40 0.92
C HIS A 9 0.66 7.46 1.56
N ASP A 10 0.48 7.72 2.86
CA ASP A 10 1.22 8.77 3.57
C ASP A 10 2.72 8.47 3.63
N TYR A 11 3.11 7.21 3.85
CA TYR A 11 4.52 6.80 3.80
C TYR A 11 5.12 6.97 2.40
N LEU A 12 4.40 6.60 1.35
CA LEU A 12 4.89 6.79 -0.02
C LEU A 12 5.05 8.27 -0.35
N LEU A 13 4.07 9.09 0.04
CA LEU A 13 4.10 10.53 -0.19
C LEU A 13 5.23 11.22 0.60
N SER A 14 5.39 10.90 1.89
CA SER A 14 6.40 11.49 2.77
C SER A 14 7.84 11.17 2.36
N ASN A 15 8.03 10.04 1.68
CA ASN A 15 9.32 9.59 1.14
C ASN A 15 9.53 9.96 -0.35
N GLY A 16 8.60 10.71 -0.97
CA GLY A 16 8.74 11.23 -2.33
C GLY A 16 8.35 10.26 -3.45
N TYR A 17 7.73 9.12 -3.13
CA TYR A 17 7.23 8.14 -4.09
C TYR A 17 5.84 8.53 -4.63
N ILE A 18 5.73 9.76 -5.17
CA ILE A 18 4.45 10.42 -5.51
C ILE A 18 3.57 9.56 -6.43
N LYS A 19 4.15 8.99 -7.50
CA LYS A 19 3.39 8.19 -8.47
C LYS A 19 2.73 6.95 -7.86
N ASP A 20 3.39 6.31 -6.91
CA ASP A 20 2.84 5.13 -6.25
C ASP A 20 1.93 5.53 -5.08
N ALA A 21 2.18 6.66 -4.43
CA ALA A 21 1.21 7.27 -3.50
C ALA A 21 -0.13 7.54 -4.22
N ASP A 22 -0.13 8.21 -5.37
CA ASP A 22 -1.34 8.50 -6.15
C ASP A 22 -2.12 7.23 -6.51
N ARG A 23 -1.41 6.15 -6.89
CA ARG A 23 -2.03 4.84 -7.18
C ARG A 23 -2.70 4.23 -5.96
N ILE A 24 -2.05 4.28 -4.79
CA ILE A 24 -2.64 3.80 -3.54
C ILE A 24 -3.83 4.67 -3.14
N TYR A 25 -3.77 5.98 -3.39
CA TYR A 25 -4.88 6.90 -3.13
C TYR A 25 -6.11 6.56 -3.99
N SER A 26 -5.95 6.26 -5.28
CA SER A 26 -7.07 5.80 -6.12
C SER A 26 -7.70 4.50 -5.61
N ILE A 27 -6.89 3.57 -5.09
CA ILE A 27 -7.39 2.31 -4.50
C ILE A 27 -8.13 2.59 -3.18
N LEU A 28 -7.63 3.54 -2.38
CA LEU A 28 -8.30 4.00 -1.16
C LEU A 28 -9.66 4.63 -1.48
N GLU A 29 -9.74 5.54 -2.45
CA GLU A 29 -11.01 6.16 -2.86
C GLU A 29 -12.04 5.13 -3.33
N GLU A 30 -11.63 4.13 -4.12
CA GLU A 30 -12.50 3.02 -4.50
C GLU A 30 -13.03 2.27 -3.27
N TYR A 31 -12.15 1.92 -2.33
CA TYR A 31 -12.56 1.24 -1.10
C TYR A 31 -13.51 2.09 -0.25
N GLU A 32 -13.30 3.39 -0.16
CA GLU A 32 -14.18 4.30 0.59
C GLU A 32 -15.56 4.45 -0.03
N ASN A 33 -15.64 4.47 -1.36
CA ASN A 33 -16.89 4.62 -2.09
C ASN A 33 -17.71 3.33 -2.14
N GLU A 34 -17.06 2.19 -2.33
CA GLU A 34 -17.75 0.90 -2.54
C GLU A 34 -17.77 0.01 -1.29
N ASN A 35 -17.02 0.39 -0.24
CA ASN A 35 -16.75 -0.41 0.97
C ASN A 35 -16.13 -1.79 0.67
N LYS A 36 -15.55 -1.95 -0.53
CA LYS A 36 -14.84 -3.13 -1.02
C LYS A 36 -13.88 -2.72 -2.14
N LEU A 37 -12.91 -3.57 -2.45
CA LEU A 37 -12.08 -3.44 -3.64
C LEU A 37 -12.64 -4.30 -4.76
N SER A 38 -12.60 -3.80 -5.99
CA SER A 38 -12.74 -4.63 -7.20
C SER A 38 -11.60 -5.64 -7.29
N ASP A 39 -11.82 -6.74 -8.03
CA ASP A 39 -10.80 -7.74 -8.28
C ASP A 39 -9.54 -7.13 -8.93
N LEU A 40 -9.74 -6.13 -9.81
CA LEU A 40 -8.64 -5.44 -10.47
C LEU A 40 -7.79 -4.63 -9.49
N SER A 41 -8.42 -3.86 -8.60
CA SER A 41 -7.71 -3.05 -7.61
C SER A 41 -7.09 -3.90 -6.51
N ALA A 42 -7.75 -4.99 -6.12
CA ALA A 42 -7.18 -6.01 -5.26
C ALA A 42 -5.91 -6.62 -5.88
N GLN A 43 -5.95 -7.05 -7.15
CA GLN A 43 -4.77 -7.59 -7.84
C GLN A 43 -3.64 -6.55 -7.98
N LYS A 44 -3.97 -5.30 -8.32
CA LYS A 44 -2.97 -4.22 -8.38
C LYS A 44 -2.29 -4.02 -7.03
N LEU A 45 -3.07 -3.94 -5.95
CA LEU A 45 -2.55 -3.77 -4.60
C LEU A 45 -1.62 -4.94 -4.20
N ILE A 46 -2.00 -6.18 -4.51
CA ILE A 46 -1.16 -7.37 -4.28
C ILE A 46 0.17 -7.29 -5.02
N VAL A 47 0.15 -6.91 -6.29
CA VAL A 47 1.38 -6.75 -7.10
C VAL A 47 2.24 -5.61 -6.56
N MET A 48 1.62 -4.51 -6.14
CA MET A 48 2.35 -3.36 -5.61
C MET A 48 3.06 -3.70 -4.29
N CYS A 49 2.37 -4.36 -3.37
CA CYS A 49 2.92 -4.77 -2.06
C CYS A 49 4.00 -5.88 -2.13
N ASN A 50 4.49 -6.22 -3.33
CA ASN A 50 5.55 -7.20 -3.51
C ASN A 50 6.92 -6.70 -2.99
N PRO A 51 7.74 -7.57 -2.37
CA PRO A 51 9.11 -7.24 -1.95
C PRO A 51 9.98 -6.62 -3.05
N LYS A 52 9.77 -6.99 -4.32
CA LYS A 52 10.53 -6.48 -5.47
C LYS A 52 10.00 -5.15 -6.03
N TYR A 53 8.83 -4.70 -5.59
CA TYR A 53 8.24 -3.43 -6.02
C TYR A 53 8.26 -2.42 -4.88
N LEU A 54 7.17 -2.24 -4.13
CA LEU A 54 7.17 -1.33 -2.97
C LEU A 54 8.11 -1.80 -1.87
N GLY A 55 8.31 -3.11 -1.72
CA GLY A 55 9.24 -3.64 -0.72
C GLY A 55 10.71 -3.25 -0.94
N ASN A 56 11.08 -2.78 -2.14
CA ASN A 56 12.42 -2.31 -2.43
C ASN A 56 12.61 -0.81 -2.11
N TYR A 57 11.56 -0.14 -1.62
CA TYR A 57 11.64 1.26 -1.24
C TYR A 57 12.29 1.45 0.11
N TYR A 58 13.07 2.53 0.21
CA TYR A 58 13.54 3.00 1.48
C TYR A 58 12.45 3.88 2.10
N ILE A 59 11.86 3.42 3.19
CA ILE A 59 10.83 4.14 3.93
C ILE A 59 11.42 4.55 5.28
N ARG A 60 11.67 5.84 5.46
CA ARG A 60 12.39 6.38 6.63
C ARG A 60 11.71 6.09 7.98
N GLU A 61 10.40 5.87 7.98
CA GLU A 61 9.61 5.51 9.17
C GLU A 61 9.89 4.07 9.64
N PHE A 62 10.55 3.26 8.82
CA PHE A 62 10.99 1.92 9.16
C PHE A 62 12.52 1.88 9.26
N ASP A 63 13.01 1.59 10.47
CA ASP A 63 14.41 1.33 10.77
C ASP A 63 14.92 -0.02 10.24
N ASP A 64 14.00 -0.90 9.80
CA ASP A 64 14.27 -2.25 9.35
C ASP A 64 13.39 -2.62 8.13
N LEU A 65 14.02 -3.17 7.08
CA LEU A 65 13.38 -3.60 5.84
C LEU A 65 12.30 -4.68 6.06
N TYR A 66 12.50 -5.59 7.00
CA TYR A 66 11.51 -6.62 7.36
C TYR A 66 10.28 -6.01 8.03
N LYS A 67 10.42 -4.93 8.82
CA LYS A 67 9.24 -4.24 9.38
C LYS A 67 8.40 -3.61 8.27
N TRP A 68 9.05 -3.05 7.24
CA TRP A 68 8.35 -2.56 6.05
C TRP A 68 7.63 -3.69 5.30
N TRP A 69 8.32 -4.81 5.07
CA TRP A 69 7.71 -5.96 4.41
C TRP A 69 6.53 -6.57 5.19
N ASN A 70 6.63 -6.61 6.52
CA ASN A 70 5.52 -7.07 7.37
C ASN A 70 4.31 -6.15 7.25
N PHE A 71 4.52 -4.83 7.22
CA PHE A 71 3.44 -3.87 6.98
C PHE A 71 2.77 -4.08 5.60
N LEU A 72 3.54 -4.32 4.55
CA LEU A 72 2.99 -4.63 3.22
C LEU A 72 2.20 -5.95 3.21
N ALA A 73 2.72 -7.00 3.88
CA ALA A 73 2.04 -8.29 3.99
C ALA A 73 0.70 -8.17 4.75
N GLU A 74 0.67 -7.33 5.79
CA GLU A 74 -0.53 -7.01 6.57
C GLU A 74 -1.63 -6.29 5.78
N ILE A 75 -1.26 -5.54 4.73
CA ILE A 75 -2.21 -4.94 3.80
C ILE A 75 -2.80 -6.03 2.90
N VAL A 76 -1.93 -6.85 2.31
CA VAL A 76 -2.34 -7.95 1.41
C VAL A 76 -3.24 -8.96 2.13
N SER A 77 -2.95 -9.29 3.39
CA SER A 77 -3.78 -10.21 4.17
C SER A 77 -5.20 -9.70 4.41
N GLY A 78 -5.42 -8.38 4.41
CA GLY A 78 -6.73 -7.79 4.61
C GLY A 78 -7.62 -7.76 3.37
N ILE A 79 -7.09 -8.15 2.19
CA ILE A 79 -7.84 -8.22 0.93
C ILE A 79 -8.73 -9.48 0.88
N ARG A 80 -8.40 -10.51 1.69
CA ARG A 80 -9.14 -11.77 1.78
C ARG A 80 -10.44 -11.66 2.58
#